data_AF-A0A971A6K2-F1
#
_entry.id   AF-A0A971A6K2-F1
#
_cell.length_a   1.000
_cell.length_b   1.000
_cell.length_c   1.000
_cell.angle_alpha   90.00
_cell.angle_beta   90.00
_cell.angle_gamma   90.00
#
_symmetry.space_group_name_H-M   'P 1'
#
loop_
_entity.id
_entity.type
_entity.pdbx_description
1 polymer ?
#
loop_
_entity_poly.entity_id
_entity_poly.type
_entity_poly.pdbx_seq_one_letter_code
_entity_poly.pdbx_strand_id
1 'polypeptide(L)' 'MHKYLIEDEWMVIEDHFDPKFHKSSESLFSLGNGHMGLRANFEESYSGPSLQGSY' A
#
# COMPACT_ATOMS: atom_id res chain seq x y z
N MET A 1 -14.58 -8.22 2.05
CA MET A 1 -14.06 -6.84 2.22
C MET A 1 -13.18 -6.84 3.46
N HIS A 2 -11.93 -6.38 3.35
CA HIS A 2 -11.00 -6.37 4.48
C HIS A 2 -11.42 -5.30 5.49
N LYS A 3 -11.72 -5.71 6.73
CA LYS A 3 -12.31 -4.85 7.78
C LYS A 3 -11.38 -3.76 8.35
N TYR A 4 -10.18 -3.56 7.80
CA TYR A 4 -9.20 -2.59 8.32
C TYR A 4 -9.15 -1.29 7.51
N LEU A 5 -9.77 -1.26 6.33
CA LEU A 5 -9.89 -0.03 5.54
C LEU A 5 -11.12 0.74 5.99
N ILE A 6 -10.98 2.06 6.11
CA ILE A 6 -12.10 2.96 6.36
C ILE A 6 -12.83 3.20 5.05
N GLU A 7 -14.16 3.13 5.10
CA GLU A 7 -15.03 3.45 3.98
C GLU A 7 -15.09 4.97 3.78
N ASP A 8 -14.72 5.41 2.59
CA ASP A 8 -14.85 6.80 2.12
C ASP A 8 -15.23 6.76 0.63
N GLU A 9 -15.97 7.77 0.17
CA GLU A 9 -16.48 7.81 -1.22
C GLU A 9 -15.37 7.96 -2.27
N TRP A 10 -14.26 8.60 -1.90
CA TRP A 10 -13.19 8.99 -2.82
C TRP A 10 -11.81 8.50 -2.40
N MET A 11 -11.64 8.19 -1.12
CA MET A 11 -10.35 7.82 -0.55
C MET A 11 -10.33 6.34 -0.17
N VAL A 12 -9.19 5.71 -0.41
CA VAL A 12 -8.84 4.46 0.27
C VAL A 12 -8.02 4.85 1.48
N ILE A 13 -8.43 4.44 2.68
CA ILE A 13 -7.81 4.89 3.93
C ILE A 13 -7.50 3.69 4.82
N GLU A 14 -6.26 3.59 5.26
CA GLU A 14 -5.79 2.74 6.36
C GLU A 14 -5.31 3.68 7.47
N ASP A 15 -5.99 3.69 8.62
CA ASP A 15 -5.71 4.64 9.72
C ASP A 15 -4.72 4.10 10.77
N HIS A 16 -4.41 2.80 10.71
CA HIS A 16 -3.46 2.13 11.58
C HIS A 16 -2.63 1.13 10.79
N PHE A 17 -1.34 1.08 11.07
CA PHE A 17 -0.44 0.12 10.46
C PHE A 17 -0.51 -1.26 11.14
N ASP A 18 -0.85 -2.32 10.37
CA ASP A 18 -0.64 -3.71 10.77
C ASP A 18 0.30 -4.43 9.78
N PRO A 19 1.48 -4.90 10.22
CA PRO A 19 2.47 -5.53 9.34
C PRO A 19 1.95 -6.80 8.64
N LYS A 20 0.88 -7.43 9.13
CA LYS A 20 0.24 -8.57 8.45
C LYS A 20 -0.39 -8.20 7.11
N PHE A 21 -0.85 -6.96 6.98
CA PHE A 21 -1.51 -6.48 5.76
C PHE A 21 -0.56 -5.68 4.86
N HIS A 22 0.65 -5.34 5.32
CA HIS A 22 1.59 -4.47 4.61
C HIS A 22 1.76 -4.82 3.12
N LYS A 23 2.07 -6.08 2.78
CA LYS A 23 2.24 -6.49 1.37
C LYS A 23 0.96 -6.33 0.51
N SER A 24 -0.21 -6.48 1.12
CA SER A 24 -1.49 -6.20 0.47
C SER A 24 -1.72 -4.70 0.31
N SER A 25 -1.48 -3.90 1.36
CA SER A 25 -1.57 -2.42 1.33
C SER A 25 -0.62 -1.82 0.29
N GLU A 26 0.63 -2.30 0.20
CA GLU A 26 1.59 -1.91 -0.85
C GLU A 26 1.01 -2.07 -2.27
N SER A 27 0.14 -3.07 -2.47
CA SER A 27 -0.52 -3.31 -3.76
C SER A 27 -1.68 -2.34 -3.94
N LEU A 28 -2.51 -2.17 -2.92
CA LEU A 28 -3.74 -1.38 -2.96
C LEU A 28 -3.46 0.12 -3.15
N PHE A 29 -2.43 0.63 -2.48
CA PHE A 29 -2.05 2.06 -2.49
C PHE A 29 -1.04 2.40 -3.59
N SER A 30 -0.80 1.49 -4.54
CA SER A 30 0.13 1.73 -5.67
C SER A 30 -0.27 2.96 -6.48
N LEU A 31 0.72 3.66 -7.03
CA LEU A 31 0.53 4.82 -7.90
C LEU A 31 1.12 4.55 -9.29
N GLY A 32 0.59 5.22 -10.30
CA GLY A 32 1.13 5.17 -11.66
C GLY A 32 0.60 6.30 -12.53
N ASN A 33 1.37 6.66 -13.55
CA ASN A 33 1.06 7.76 -14.47
C ASN A 33 1.02 7.33 -15.95
N GLY A 34 1.00 6.03 -16.22
CA GLY A 34 1.00 5.45 -17.57
C GLY A 34 2.39 5.34 -18.21
N HIS A 35 3.40 6.06 -17.71
CA HIS A 35 4.80 5.85 -18.09
C HIS A 35 5.54 4.99 -17.07
N MET A 36 5.27 5.20 -15.79
CA MET A 36 5.85 4.47 -14.67
C MET A 36 4.78 4.15 -13.62
N GLY A 37 5.09 3.16 -12.78
CA GLY A 37 4.29 2.80 -11.61
C GLY A 37 5.14 2.30 -10.46
N LEU A 38 4.69 2.58 -9.24
CA LEU A 38 5.31 2.07 -8.02
C LEU A 38 4.27 1.44 -7.11
N ARG A 39 4.66 0.37 -6.42
CA ARG A 39 3.95 -0.10 -5.25
C ARG A 39 4.11 0.93 -4.13
N ALA A 40 3.16 0.98 -3.20
CA ALA A 40 3.26 1.83 -2.02
C ALA A 40 4.23 1.26 -0.98
N ASN A 41 5.48 1.02 -1.39
CA ASN A 41 6.56 0.65 -0.51
C ASN A 41 6.87 1.82 0.44
N PHE A 42 7.29 1.54 1.68
CA PHE A 42 7.87 2.57 2.55
C PHE A 42 9.20 3.04 1.98
N GLU A 43 9.43 4.35 2.05
CA GLU A 43 10.70 4.95 1.63
C GLU A 43 11.80 4.67 2.67
N GLU A 44 11.45 4.62 3.96
CA GLU A 44 12.36 4.12 4.96
C GLU A 44 12.61 2.61 4.82
N SER A 45 13.74 2.15 5.36
CA SER A 45 14.04 0.73 5.43
C SER A 45 13.01 -0.02 6.26
N TYR A 46 12.23 -0.89 5.61
CA TYR A 46 11.31 -1.79 6.25
C TYR A 46 11.88 -3.22 6.28
N SER A 47 11.94 -3.83 7.47
CA SER A 47 12.53 -5.16 7.68
C SER A 47 11.52 -6.31 7.65
N GLY A 48 10.22 -6.00 7.57
CA GLY A 48 9.17 -7.00 7.51
C GLY A 48 8.92 -7.53 6.09
N PRO A 49 7.95 -8.46 5.92
CA PRO A 49 7.59 -8.99 4.62
C PRO A 49 7.06 -7.88 3.69
N SER A 50 7.75 -7.64 2.59
CA SER A 50 7.44 -6.61 1.59
C SER A 50 7.66 -7.15 0.18
N LEU A 51 7.06 -6.51 -0.82
CA LEU A 51 7.43 -6.68 -2.22
C LEU A 51 7.79 -5.33 -2.81
N GLN A 52 9.10 -5.10 -2.98
CA GLN A 52 9.63 -3.89 -3.62
C GLN A 52 9.32 -3.90 -5.11
N GLY A 53 8.83 -2.77 -5.65
CA GLY A 53 8.51 -2.68 -7.06
C GLY A 53 8.28 -1.27 -7.56
N SER A 54 9.13 -0.84 -8.49
CA SER A 54 8.99 0.34 -9.33
C SER A 54 9.31 -0.05 -10.77
N TYR A 55 8.46 0.35 -11.71
CA TYR A 55 8.48 -0.08 -13.11
C TYR A 55 8.28 1.08 -14.06
#